data_AF-A0A218WGM5-F1
#
_entry.id   AF-A0A218WGM5-F1
#
_cell.length_a   1.000
_cell.length_b   1.000
_cell.length_c   1.000
_cell.angle_alpha   90.00
_cell.angle_beta   90.00
_cell.angle_gamma   90.00
#
_symmetry.space_group_name_H-M   'P 1'
#
loop_
_entity.id
_entity.type
_entity.pdbx_description
1 polymer ?
#
loop_
_entity_poly.entity_id
_entity_poly.type
_entity_poly.pdbx_seq_one_letter_code
_entity_poly.pdbx_strand_id
1 'polypeptide(L)'
;MKHAKQRRHPCIYLCDHDSKTKANTCILEAVKENNHEHFFVVTQDADLQKKLQEIPGIPVMFLEKPSSVQSKFVKDSEEKRLHITEEEWKRLEKKTGVVLASQEPNHSDEEDLGGHRSRHNSSRQSVTSC
;
A
#
# COMPACT_ATOMS: atom_id res chain seq x y z
N MET A 1 -18.22 -11.33 -23.31
CA MET A 1 -18.98 -10.56 -22.31
C MET A 1 -17.98 -9.78 -21.46
N LYS A 2 -18.03 -8.44 -21.48
CA LYS A 2 -17.12 -7.60 -20.68
C LYS A 2 -17.77 -7.38 -19.31
N HIS A 3 -17.21 -7.96 -18.25
CA HIS A 3 -17.68 -7.67 -16.89
C HIS A 3 -17.29 -6.23 -16.55
N ALA A 4 -18.27 -5.34 -16.48
CA ALA A 4 -18.07 -4.00 -15.93
C ALA A 4 -17.68 -4.16 -14.45
N LYS A 5 -16.48 -3.70 -14.09
CA LYS A 5 -16.00 -3.70 -12.71
C LYS A 5 -16.73 -2.59 -11.96
N GLN A 6 -17.88 -2.91 -11.38
CA GLN A 6 -18.63 -2.01 -10.52
C GLN A 6 -17.73 -1.60 -9.33
N ARG A 7 -17.28 -0.35 -9.31
CA ARG A 7 -16.59 0.22 -8.14
C ARG A 7 -17.61 0.43 -7.04
N ARG A 8 -17.67 -0.51 -6.10
CA ARG A 8 -18.46 -0.34 -4.87
C ARG A 8 -17.74 0.68 -3.99
N HIS A 9 -18.39 1.80 -3.76
CA HIS A 9 -17.94 2.78 -2.79
C HIS A 9 -18.29 2.21 -1.41
N PRO A 10 -17.35 2.16 -0.45
CA PRO A 10 -17.69 1.79 0.91
C PRO A 10 -18.71 2.78 1.46
N CYS A 11 -19.77 2.26 2.08
CA CYS A 11 -20.67 3.08 2.88
C CYS A 11 -19.85 3.74 4.00
N ILE A 12 -19.98 5.05 4.16
CA ILE A 12 -19.21 5.82 5.14
C ILE A 12 -20.08 6.02 6.37
N TYR A 13 -19.63 5.54 7.52
CA TYR A 13 -20.20 5.91 8.81
C TYR A 13 -19.69 7.31 9.20
N LEU A 14 -20.60 8.24 9.45
CA LEU A 14 -20.27 9.57 9.93
C LEU A 14 -20.36 9.57 11.47
N CYS A 15 -19.27 9.95 12.13
CA CYS A 15 -19.23 10.05 13.59
C CYS A 15 -19.57 11.47 14.06
N ASP A 16 -20.18 11.57 15.23
CA ASP A 16 -20.64 12.84 15.81
C ASP A 16 -19.56 13.54 16.66
N HIS A 17 -18.28 13.41 16.29
CA HIS A 17 -17.19 14.06 17.02
C HIS A 17 -17.03 15.53 16.60
N ASP A 18 -17.25 16.46 17.54
CA ASP A 18 -17.05 17.89 17.30
C ASP A 18 -15.59 18.28 16.97
N SER A 19 -14.63 17.46 17.41
CA SER A 19 -13.20 17.70 17.22
C SER A 19 -12.48 16.44 16.75
N LYS A 20 -11.25 16.63 16.24
CA LYS A 20 -10.43 15.51 15.77
C LYS A 20 -10.17 14.54 16.92
N THR A 21 -10.66 13.32 16.78
CA THR A 21 -10.43 12.23 17.72
C THR A 21 -9.51 11.16 17.12
N LYS A 22 -8.95 10.29 17.97
CA LYS A 22 -8.20 9.12 17.52
C LYS A 22 -9.18 8.07 16.98
N ALA A 23 -8.77 7.34 15.93
CA ALA A 23 -9.60 6.31 15.32
C ALA A 23 -10.07 5.24 16.34
N ASN A 24 -9.18 4.80 17.23
CA ASN A 24 -9.51 3.80 18.25
C ASN A 24 -10.60 4.31 19.20
N THR A 25 -10.53 5.59 19.60
CA THR A 25 -11.57 6.23 20.42
C THR A 25 -12.88 6.35 19.65
N CYS A 26 -12.83 6.81 18.40
CA CYS A 26 -14.01 6.91 17.53
C CYS A 26 -14.74 5.58 17.37
N ILE A 27 -14.01 4.49 17.13
CA ILE A 27 -14.58 3.16 16.92
C ILE A 27 -15.20 2.63 18.23
N LEU A 28 -14.51 2.79 19.36
CA LEU A 28 -15.03 2.36 20.66
C LEU A 28 -16.30 3.14 21.06
N GLU A 29 -16.38 4.43 20.74
CA GLU A 29 -17.58 5.23 21.02
C GLU A 29 -18.71 4.97 20.02
N ALA A 30 -18.39 4.63 18.77
CA ALA A 30 -19.38 4.24 17.77
C ALA A 30 -20.00 2.88 18.12
N VAL A 31 -19.16 1.92 18.51
CA VAL A 31 -19.59 0.61 18.99
C VAL A 31 -19.81 0.67 20.50
N LYS A 32 -20.86 1.40 20.90
CA LYS A 32 -21.30 1.56 22.29
C LYS A 32 -21.54 0.21 22.99
N GLU A 33 -21.85 0.28 24.28
CA GLU A 33 -22.29 -0.89 25.07
C GLU A 33 -23.36 -1.69 24.31
N ASN A 34 -23.12 -3.00 24.16
CA ASN A 34 -24.01 -3.98 23.52
C ASN A 34 -24.24 -3.82 21.99
N ASN A 35 -23.49 -2.96 21.29
CA ASN A 35 -23.46 -2.92 19.82
C ASN A 35 -24.86 -2.82 19.15
N HIS A 36 -25.65 -1.80 19.51
CA HIS A 36 -27.02 -1.61 19.00
C HIS A 36 -27.15 -1.52 17.48
N GLU A 37 -26.13 -1.00 16.81
CA GLU A 37 -26.03 -0.88 15.35
C GLU A 37 -25.53 -2.17 14.67
N HIS A 38 -25.19 -3.20 15.47
CA HIS A 38 -24.71 -4.50 15.01
C HIS A 38 -23.48 -4.42 14.08
N PHE A 39 -22.52 -3.57 14.43
CA PHE A 39 -21.27 -3.45 13.72
C PHE A 39 -20.46 -4.74 13.78
N PHE A 40 -19.84 -5.09 12.65
CA PHE A 40 -18.74 -6.04 12.57
C PHE A 40 -17.45 -5.23 12.47
N VAL A 41 -16.59 -5.31 13.48
CA VAL A 41 -15.37 -4.52 13.48
C VAL A 41 -14.24 -5.33 12.85
N VAL A 42 -13.64 -4.79 11.79
CA VAL A 42 -12.44 -5.37 11.16
C VAL A 42 -11.25 -4.49 11.50
N THR A 43 -10.27 -5.01 12.25
CA THR A 43 -9.09 -4.23 12.67
C THR A 43 -7.82 -5.09 12.69
N GLN A 44 -6.68 -4.47 12.38
CA GLN A 44 -5.34 -5.02 12.58
C GLN A 44 -4.63 -4.46 13.82
N ASP A 45 -5.26 -3.51 14.51
CA ASP A 45 -4.73 -2.94 15.76
C ASP A 45 -5.03 -3.90 16.92
N ALA A 46 -3.96 -4.48 17.49
CA ALA A 46 -4.05 -5.49 18.54
C ALA A 46 -4.58 -4.92 19.87
N ASP A 47 -4.33 -3.64 20.17
CA ASP A 47 -4.81 -3.02 21.41
C ASP A 47 -6.29 -2.67 21.28
N LEU A 48 -6.73 -2.20 20.12
CA LEU A 48 -8.14 -2.00 19.82
C LEU A 48 -8.91 -3.32 19.82
N GLN A 49 -8.34 -4.38 19.24
CA GLN A 49 -8.94 -5.72 19.25
C GLN A 49 -9.25 -6.19 20.68
N LYS A 50 -8.28 -6.09 21.60
CA LYS A 50 -8.46 -6.51 22.99
C LYS A 50 -9.60 -5.75 23.66
N LYS A 51 -9.65 -4.42 23.50
CA LYS A 51 -10.70 -3.56 24.07
C LYS A 51 -12.08 -3.90 23.53
N LEU A 52 -12.18 -4.21 22.23
CA LEU A 52 -13.46 -4.59 21.62
C LEU A 52 -13.93 -5.99 22.06
N GLN A 53 -13.00 -6.91 22.31
CA GLN A 53 -13.31 -8.25 22.81
C GLN A 53 -13.82 -8.25 24.26
N GLU A 54 -13.52 -7.21 25.05
CA GLU A 54 -14.07 -7.02 26.40
C GLU A 54 -15.56 -6.62 26.38
N ILE A 55 -16.04 -6.06 25.26
CA ILE A 55 -17.43 -5.63 25.12
C ILE A 55 -18.25 -6.79 24.54
N PRO A 56 -19.29 -7.29 25.24
CA PRO A 56 -20.11 -8.38 24.75
C PRO A 56 -20.90 -7.96 23.50
N GLY A 57 -21.11 -8.90 22.57
CA GLY A 57 -21.94 -8.67 21.38
C GLY A 57 -21.24 -7.98 20.21
N ILE A 58 -19.91 -7.79 20.26
CA ILE A 58 -19.12 -7.27 19.14
C ILE A 58 -18.36 -8.41 18.42
N PRO A 59 -18.72 -8.74 17.17
CA PRO A 59 -17.88 -9.56 16.33
C PRO A 59 -16.63 -8.77 15.90
N VAL A 60 -15.45 -9.27 16.26
CA VAL A 60 -14.16 -8.68 15.87
C VAL A 60 -13.44 -9.61 14.89
N MET A 61 -13.10 -9.08 13.71
CA MET A 61 -12.35 -9.76 12.66
C MET A 61 -10.98 -9.12 12.47
N PHE A 62 -9.99 -9.95 12.17
CA PHE A 62 -8.62 -9.53 11.87
C PHE A 62 -8.03 -10.47 10.83
N LEU A 63 -7.05 -9.98 10.07
CA LEU A 63 -6.27 -10.79 9.16
C LEU A 63 -5.17 -11.47 9.96
N GLU A 64 -5.22 -12.80 9.98
CA GLU A 64 -4.15 -13.61 10.54
C GLU A 64 -2.84 -13.35 9.79
N LYS A 65 -1.72 -13.42 10.53
CA LYS A 65 -0.40 -13.36 9.92
C LYS A 65 -0.27 -14.51 8.91
N PRO A 66 0.26 -14.26 7.70
CA PRO A 66 0.45 -15.32 6.72
C PRO A 66 1.29 -16.46 7.29
N SER A 67 0.95 -17.68 6.91
CA SER A 67 1.62 -18.89 7.40
C SER A 67 3.09 -18.90 7.02
N SER A 68 3.87 -19.79 7.65
CA SER A 68 5.28 -19.98 7.32
C SER A 68 5.47 -20.38 5.85
N VAL A 69 4.55 -21.16 5.28
CA VAL A 69 4.58 -21.57 3.87
C VAL A 69 4.35 -20.38 2.94
N GLN A 70 3.30 -19.58 3.22
CA GLN A 70 3.00 -18.37 2.45
C GLN A 70 4.14 -17.35 2.54
N SER A 71 4.69 -17.17 3.75
CA SER A 71 5.80 -16.27 4.00
C SER A 71 7.08 -16.71 3.27
N LYS A 72 7.37 -18.02 3.23
CA LYS A 72 8.50 -18.56 2.46
C LYS A 72 8.31 -18.31 0.96
N PHE A 73 7.14 -18.61 0.42
CA PHE A 73 6.85 -18.36 -0.99
C PHE A 73 7.07 -16.90 -1.40
N VAL A 74 6.60 -15.95 -0.57
CA VAL A 74 6.83 -14.52 -0.80
C VAL A 74 8.31 -14.20 -0.75
N LYS A 75 9.04 -14.68 0.26
CA LYS A 75 10.49 -14.47 0.37
C LYS A 75 11.25 -15.00 -0.83
N ASP A 76 11.01 -16.24 -1.23
CA ASP A 76 11.67 -16.86 -2.38
C ASP A 76 11.32 -16.12 -3.68
N SER A 77 10.08 -15.64 -3.81
CA SER A 77 9.65 -14.83 -4.94
C SER A 77 10.31 -13.45 -4.96
N GLU A 78 10.47 -12.81 -3.80
CA GLU A 78 11.16 -11.52 -3.68
C GLU A 78 12.65 -11.68 -3.93
N GLU A 79 13.28 -12.73 -3.39
CA GLU A 79 14.67 -13.07 -3.63
C GLU A 79 14.95 -13.25 -5.12
N LYS A 80 14.11 -14.02 -5.84
CA LYS A 80 14.21 -14.16 -7.30
C LYS A 80 14.09 -12.85 -8.06
N ARG A 81 13.34 -11.87 -7.54
CA ARG A 81 13.18 -10.54 -8.16
C ARG A 81 14.32 -9.58 -7.84
N LEU A 82 15.01 -9.79 -6.72
CA LEU A 82 16.17 -9.00 -6.33
C LEU A 82 17.42 -9.39 -7.13
N HIS A 83 17.50 -10.66 -7.54
CA HIS A 83 18.60 -11.15 -8.37
C HIS A 83 18.30 -10.94 -9.85
N ILE A 84 19.24 -10.32 -10.55
CA ILE A 84 19.22 -10.23 -12.01
C ILE A 84 19.45 -11.63 -12.59
N THR A 85 18.60 -12.02 -13.54
CA THR A 85 18.69 -13.34 -14.18
C THR A 85 19.93 -13.44 -15.06
N GLU A 86 20.41 -14.66 -15.29
CA GLU A 86 21.59 -14.89 -16.15
C GLU A 86 21.37 -14.37 -17.59
N GLU A 87 20.14 -14.45 -18.08
CA GLU A 87 19.75 -13.91 -19.39
C GLU A 87 19.78 -12.38 -19.43
N GLU A 88 19.32 -11.73 -18.37
CA GLU A 88 19.41 -10.28 -18.22
C GLU A 88 20.87 -9.83 -18.08
N TRP A 89 21.69 -10.58 -17.34
CA TRP A 89 23.14 -10.37 -17.25
C TRP A 89 23.82 -10.46 -18.60
N LYS A 90 23.56 -11.55 -19.36
CA LYS A 90 24.09 -11.73 -20.73
C LYS A 90 23.62 -10.63 -21.68
N ARG A 91 22.39 -10.13 -21.51
CA ARG A 91 21.86 -9.01 -22.30
C ARG A 91 22.54 -7.69 -21.93
N LEU A 92 22.85 -7.48 -20.66
CA LEU A 92 23.60 -6.31 -20.19
C LEU A 92 25.03 -6.35 -20.72
N GLU A 93 25.74 -7.47 -20.58
CA GLU A 93 27.13 -7.64 -21.04
C GLU A 93 27.27 -7.40 -22.55
N LYS A 94 26.32 -7.91 -23.35
CA LYS A 94 26.29 -7.63 -24.79
C LYS A 94 26.05 -6.15 -25.08
N LYS A 95 25.20 -5.47 -24.31
CA LYS A 95 24.95 -4.04 -24.48
C LYS A 95 26.17 -3.20 -24.09
N THR A 96 26.81 -3.48 -22.95
CA THR A 96 28.05 -2.78 -22.55
C THR A 96 29.20 -3.07 -23.51
N GLY A 97 29.34 -4.31 -23.99
CA GLY A 97 30.32 -4.66 -25.02
C GLY A 97 30.08 -3.90 -26.33
N VAL A 98 28.82 -3.72 -26.75
CA VAL A 98 28.47 -2.91 -27.94
C VAL A 98 28.71 -1.40 -27.70
N VAL A 99 28.46 -0.90 -26.49
CA VAL A 99 28.75 0.51 -26.12
C VAL A 99 30.25 0.78 -26.10
N LEU A 100 31.05 -0.13 -25.56
CA LEU A 100 32.52 -0.04 -25.53
C LEU A 100 33.12 -0.19 -26.94
N ALA A 101 32.59 -1.08 -27.78
CA ALA A 101 33.03 -1.22 -29.17
C ALA A 101 32.67 -0.03 -30.06
N SER A 102 31.72 0.82 -29.63
CA SER A 102 31.33 2.04 -30.34
C SER A 102 32.12 3.27 -29.89
N GLN A 103 33.04 3.12 -28.92
CA GLN A 103 33.90 4.20 -28.39
C GLN A 103 35.39 3.81 -28.51
N GLU A 104 35.96 4.05 -29.69
CA GLU A 104 37.40 4.32 -29.88
C GLU A 104 37.51 5.72 -30.54
N PRO A 105 38.61 6.46 -30.34
CA PRO A 105 38.60 7.72 -29.62
C PRO A 105 38.48 8.93 -30.55
N ASN A 106 37.57 9.85 -30.23
CA ASN A 106 37.67 11.23 -30.71
C ASN A 106 37.76 12.16 -29.51
N HIS A 107 39.00 12.61 -29.31
CA HIS A 107 39.43 13.81 -28.61
C HIS A 107 38.50 15.01 -28.91
N SER A 108 38.15 15.77 -27.86
CA SER A 108 38.08 17.26 -27.75
C SER A 108 36.96 17.72 -26.80
N ASP A 109 37.36 18.16 -25.60
CA ASP A 109 37.06 19.45 -24.94
C ASP A 109 35.61 19.99 -24.77
N GLU A 110 35.24 20.13 -23.48
CA GLU A 110 34.57 21.26 -22.80
C GLU A 110 33.03 21.49 -22.78
N GLU A 111 32.53 21.62 -21.53
CA GLU A 111 31.54 22.57 -20.96
C GLU A 111 29.98 22.43 -21.15
N ASP A 112 29.31 22.28 -19.98
CA ASP A 112 28.24 23.15 -19.43
C ASP A 112 26.70 22.86 -19.57
N LEU A 113 26.02 23.16 -18.45
CA LEU A 113 24.61 23.43 -18.09
C LEU A 113 23.47 22.39 -18.21
N GLY A 114 22.81 22.22 -17.05
CA GLY A 114 21.39 22.62 -16.94
C GLY A 114 20.44 21.56 -16.37
N GLY A 115 19.89 21.83 -15.18
CA GLY A 115 18.93 20.97 -14.48
C GLY A 115 17.48 21.11 -14.96
N HIS A 116 16.55 20.43 -14.29
CA HIS A 116 15.19 20.94 -13.96
C HIS A 116 14.41 19.88 -13.15
N ARG A 117 14.06 20.21 -11.90
CA ARG A 117 13.11 19.47 -11.05
C ARG A 117 11.69 19.96 -11.35
N SER A 118 10.70 19.07 -11.33
CA SER A 118 9.29 19.46 -11.15
C SER A 118 8.57 18.54 -10.17
N ARG A 119 8.08 19.18 -9.10
CA ARG A 119 7.15 18.63 -8.10
C ARG A 119 5.73 18.79 -8.65
N HIS A 120 4.93 17.73 -8.62
CA HIS A 120 3.48 17.85 -8.77
C HIS A 120 2.78 17.62 -7.44
N ASN A 121 2.11 18.67 -6.97
CA ASN A 121 1.13 18.66 -5.91
C ASN A 121 -0.23 18.27 -6.52
N SER A 122 -1.08 17.51 -5.82
CA SER A 122 -2.46 17.27 -6.24
C SER A 122 -3.42 17.40 -5.06
N SER A 123 -4.33 18.35 -5.26
CA SER A 123 -5.39 18.78 -4.36
C SER A 123 -6.39 17.66 -4.03
N ARG A 124 -6.90 17.72 -2.80
CA ARG A 124 -7.99 16.87 -2.28
C ARG A 124 -9.32 17.22 -2.94
N GLN A 125 -10.05 16.20 -3.41
CA GLN A 125 -11.46 16.33 -3.80
C GLN A 125 -12.37 15.93 -2.64
N SER A 126 -13.44 16.72 -2.47
CA SER A 126 -14.53 16.54 -1.52
C SER A 126 -15.43 15.37 -1.92
N VAL A 127 -15.89 14.58 -0.94
CA VAL A 127 -16.85 13.49 -1.13
C VAL A 127 -18.18 13.83 -0.46
N THR A 128 -19.28 13.54 -1.17
CA THR A 128 -20.68 13.63 -0.75
C THR A 128 -21.07 12.46 0.15
N SER A 129 -21.87 12.72 1.18
CA SER A 129 -22.42 11.72 2.10
C SER A 129 -23.59 10.95 1.48
N CYS A 130 -23.85 9.74 1.98
CA CYS A 130 -25.03 8.93 1.67
C CYS A 130 -26.30 9.50 2.31
#